data_AF-A0A3N1UXM4-F1
#
_entry.id   AF-A0A3N1UXM4-F1
#
_cell.length_a   1.000
_cell.length_b   1.000
_cell.length_c   1.000
_cell.angle_alpha   90.00
_cell.angle_beta   90.00
_cell.angle_gamma   90.00
#
_symmetry.space_group_name_H-M   'P 1'
#
loop_
_entity.id
_entity.type
_entity.pdbx_description
1 polymer ?
#
loop_
_entity_poly.entity_id
_entity_poly.type
_entity_poly.pdbx_seq_one_letter_code
_entity_poly.pdbx_strand_id
1 'polypeptide(L)'
;METATSLAIRQLSGYLRGLTQRLDPGAGWYGEFLRRDPQGLRACMEGAAMPPWDVLESLLGDLEGARGAELAAREREYAARLRAAAVTVWDRLPGGAEDLRTLLAAAAEQRAVSEAATGTLTARLGATADPAQARALTRELAWIRDDAARAASRHEDLASRLRELEAPTGTPVHPRPARRETTPPEPGWSADPWPADAWPAAGTESPGARAGVEEGGAVSGVPPRREPGEDGSESPVGRAEGRWLRGARRGGGARYAGAAAPAPAAFTPPPGHAQEPAAAPRGARFGHPGPERAADPGTERAAHPGPERAADPGTGSPAPGRSRPAAIGRPRFTPPGPPDLAPPEPQSRPTLPGRDPRSAPPEAPAAPAPAATASAGIAAVIGELLVLRAQGRGGEAHVLLCEAAAWPAGRLPALADELVRAGLAADWATLLWEAASLPPERLAAAAAALGEAGRHGDCEALLRQGAARPAAEIAEAALALAGNGRTREADALLGAFVKVRTAEEAVRLARRDPQWFTPRLLRAAEALSAAHHRDLVHALRVAKPPVQ
;
A
#
# COMPACT_ATOMS: atom_id res chain seq x y z
N MET A 1 -16.92 -26.79 12.82
CA MET A 1 -15.90 -26.80 11.74
C MET A 1 -15.29 -25.41 11.49
N GLU A 2 -16.00 -24.30 11.73
CA GLU A 2 -15.46 -22.93 11.55
C GLU A 2 -14.20 -22.61 12.37
N THR A 3 -14.00 -23.26 13.52
CA THR A 3 -12.86 -23.03 14.41
C THR A 3 -11.53 -23.54 13.85
N ALA A 4 -11.51 -24.71 13.22
CA ALA A 4 -10.31 -25.29 12.61
C ALA A 4 -9.94 -24.59 11.30
N THR A 5 -10.94 -24.27 10.49
CA THR A 5 -10.79 -23.49 9.24
C THR A 5 -10.13 -22.14 9.50
N SER A 6 -10.60 -21.42 10.51
CA SER A 6 -10.04 -20.11 10.83
C SER A 6 -8.67 -20.19 11.53
N LEU A 7 -8.31 -21.32 12.15
CA LEU A 7 -7.04 -21.47 12.87
C LEU A 7 -5.83 -21.54 11.93
N ALA A 8 -5.88 -22.35 10.87
CA ALA A 8 -4.74 -22.52 9.96
C ALA A 8 -4.37 -21.19 9.25
N ILE A 9 -5.38 -20.44 8.79
CA ILE A 9 -5.20 -19.12 8.17
C ILE A 9 -4.64 -18.11 9.18
N ARG A 10 -5.13 -18.11 10.43
CA ARG A 10 -4.59 -17.26 11.50
C ARG A 10 -3.15 -17.60 11.88
N GLN A 11 -2.78 -18.88 11.86
CA GLN A 11 -1.41 -19.32 12.15
C GLN A 11 -0.44 -18.83 11.07
N LEU A 12 -0.78 -19.00 9.79
CA LEU A 12 0.05 -18.50 8.68
C LEU A 12 0.19 -16.98 8.69
N SER A 13 -0.92 -16.24 8.86
CA SER A 13 -0.89 -14.78 8.91
C SER A 13 -0.15 -14.25 10.16
N GLY A 14 -0.32 -14.90 11.31
CA GLY A 14 0.46 -14.61 12.52
C GLY A 14 1.95 -14.85 12.34
N TYR A 15 2.32 -15.97 11.69
CA TYR A 15 3.71 -16.25 11.31
C TYR A 15 4.27 -15.18 10.36
N LEU A 16 3.52 -14.79 9.33
CA LEU A 16 3.95 -13.77 8.38
C LEU A 16 4.18 -12.40 9.05
N ARG A 17 3.35 -12.02 10.03
CA ARG A 17 3.57 -10.83 10.86
C ARG A 17 4.86 -10.94 11.68
N GLY A 18 5.09 -12.09 12.33
CA GLY A 18 6.34 -12.33 13.07
C GLY A 18 7.58 -12.38 12.18
N LEU A 19 7.46 -12.88 10.95
CA LEU A 19 8.53 -12.86 9.95
C LEU A 19 8.87 -11.42 9.55
N THR A 20 7.89 -10.65 9.12
CA THR A 20 8.10 -9.26 8.64
C THR A 20 8.63 -8.32 9.72
N GLN A 21 8.27 -8.52 11.00
CA GLN A 21 8.87 -7.77 12.13
C GLN A 21 10.38 -7.98 12.30
N ARG A 22 10.95 -9.06 11.73
CA ARG A 22 12.37 -9.39 11.79
C ARG A 22 13.15 -8.90 10.56
N LEU A 23 12.47 -8.28 9.59
CA LEU A 23 13.03 -7.82 8.32
C LEU A 23 13.07 -6.29 8.26
N ASP A 24 14.00 -5.75 7.47
CA ASP A 24 14.16 -4.31 7.28
C ASP A 24 13.17 -3.80 6.20
N PRO A 25 12.22 -2.89 6.54
CA PRO A 25 11.29 -2.33 5.56
C PRO A 25 11.94 -1.41 4.53
N GLY A 26 13.17 -0.93 4.77
CA GLY A 26 13.94 -0.08 3.85
C GLY A 26 14.78 -0.86 2.84
N ALA A 27 14.92 -2.19 3.00
CA ALA A 27 15.85 -3.01 2.23
C ALA A 27 15.25 -4.36 1.81
N GLY A 28 15.99 -5.10 0.97
CA GLY A 28 15.64 -6.45 0.54
C GLY A 28 14.35 -6.53 -0.28
N TRP A 29 13.85 -7.76 -0.42
CA TRP A 29 12.56 -8.03 -1.06
C TRP A 29 11.38 -7.51 -0.25
N TYR A 30 11.46 -7.51 1.08
CA TYR A 30 10.41 -6.97 1.94
C TYR A 30 10.14 -5.49 1.62
N GLY A 31 11.18 -4.66 1.52
CA GLY A 31 11.05 -3.27 1.12
C GLY A 31 10.56 -3.08 -0.33
N GLU A 32 10.97 -3.94 -1.27
CA GLU A 32 10.44 -3.91 -2.64
C GLU A 32 8.96 -4.27 -2.68
N PHE A 33 8.53 -5.27 -1.91
CA PHE A 33 7.13 -5.67 -1.87
C PHE A 33 6.25 -4.59 -1.22
N LEU A 34 6.74 -3.95 -0.17
CA LEU A 34 6.06 -2.78 0.42
C LEU A 34 5.90 -1.65 -0.61
N ARG A 35 6.92 -1.41 -1.45
CA ARG A 35 6.85 -0.40 -2.51
C ARG A 35 5.88 -0.71 -3.63
N ARG A 36 5.83 -1.97 -4.08
CA ARG A 36 5.04 -2.38 -5.24
C ARG A 36 3.57 -2.67 -4.92
N ASP A 37 3.28 -3.40 -3.85
CA ASP A 37 1.90 -3.77 -3.45
C ASP A 37 1.76 -3.87 -1.92
N PRO A 38 1.77 -2.71 -1.23
CA PRO A 38 1.64 -2.67 0.23
C PRO A 38 0.31 -3.25 0.71
N GLN A 39 -0.75 -3.13 -0.11
CA GLN A 39 -2.08 -3.62 0.23
C GLN A 39 -2.16 -5.14 0.10
N GLY A 40 -1.57 -5.72 -0.95
CA GLY A 40 -1.46 -7.17 -1.08
C GLY A 40 -0.70 -7.80 0.08
N LEU A 41 0.43 -7.21 0.47
CA LEU A 41 1.21 -7.69 1.61
C LEU A 41 0.44 -7.56 2.93
N ARG A 42 -0.28 -6.45 3.13
CA ARG A 42 -1.16 -6.26 4.30
C ARG A 42 -2.28 -7.31 4.34
N ALA A 43 -2.95 -7.58 3.22
CA ALA A 43 -4.01 -8.58 3.14
C ALA A 43 -3.50 -9.98 3.54
N CYS A 44 -2.28 -10.34 3.15
CA CYS A 44 -1.65 -11.59 3.60
C CYS A 44 -1.40 -11.62 5.11
N MET A 45 -0.90 -10.51 5.69
CA MET A 45 -0.65 -10.39 7.13
C MET A 45 -1.94 -10.38 7.97
N GLU A 46 -3.06 -9.98 7.38
CA GLU A 46 -4.39 -9.99 8.01
C GLU A 46 -5.11 -11.32 7.79
N GLY A 47 -4.59 -12.21 6.93
CA GLY A 47 -5.24 -13.46 6.54
C GLY A 47 -6.44 -13.24 5.60
N ALA A 48 -6.54 -12.07 4.99
CA ALA A 48 -7.55 -11.72 3.97
C ALA A 48 -7.13 -12.15 2.55
N ALA A 49 -5.86 -12.50 2.35
CA ALA A 49 -5.35 -13.10 1.13
C ALA A 49 -4.38 -14.24 1.47
N MET A 50 -4.33 -15.25 0.60
CA MET A 50 -3.35 -16.32 0.71
C MET A 50 -2.01 -15.85 0.11
N PRO A 51 -0.90 -15.82 0.86
CA PRO A 51 0.38 -15.40 0.33
C PRO A 51 0.87 -16.35 -0.78
N PRO A 52 1.30 -15.81 -1.94
CA PRO A 52 2.01 -16.58 -2.95
C PRO A 52 3.29 -17.18 -2.36
N TRP A 53 3.65 -18.39 -2.79
CA TRP A 53 4.85 -19.05 -2.25
C TRP A 53 6.13 -18.28 -2.61
N ASP A 54 6.24 -17.75 -3.83
CA ASP A 54 7.40 -16.97 -4.29
C ASP A 54 7.67 -15.72 -3.42
N VAL A 55 6.61 -15.12 -2.87
CA VAL A 55 6.70 -13.99 -1.94
C VAL A 55 7.29 -14.46 -0.60
N LEU A 56 6.79 -15.58 -0.06
CA LEU A 56 7.33 -16.15 1.18
C LEU A 56 8.80 -16.57 1.01
N GLU A 57 9.16 -17.21 -0.11
CA GLU A 57 10.55 -17.57 -0.40
C GLU A 57 11.47 -16.36 -0.40
N SER A 58 11.01 -15.23 -0.95
CA SER A 58 11.81 -14.01 -1.03
C SER A 58 11.99 -13.35 0.35
N LEU A 59 10.94 -13.31 1.16
CA LEU A 59 11.03 -12.83 2.54
C LEU A 59 11.94 -13.73 3.41
N LEU A 60 11.95 -15.03 3.14
CA LEU A 60 12.83 -15.98 3.81
C LEU A 60 14.28 -15.87 3.31
N GLY A 61 14.48 -15.44 2.06
CA GLY A 61 15.79 -15.02 1.55
C GLY A 61 16.33 -13.76 2.23
N ASP A 62 15.46 -12.77 2.49
CA ASP A 62 15.86 -11.60 3.29
C ASP A 62 16.22 -12.01 4.73
N LEU A 63 15.45 -12.94 5.32
CA LEU A 63 15.74 -13.47 6.65
C LEU A 63 17.11 -14.18 6.68
N GLU A 64 17.45 -14.93 5.64
CA GLU A 64 18.77 -15.56 5.50
C GLU A 64 19.89 -14.53 5.53
N GLY A 65 19.73 -13.42 4.79
CA GLY A 65 20.69 -12.32 4.81
C GLY A 65 20.83 -11.65 6.18
N ALA A 66 19.75 -11.57 6.96
CA ALA A 66 19.73 -10.90 8.26
C ALA A 66 20.12 -11.80 9.45
N ARG A 67 19.84 -13.10 9.37
CA ARG A 67 19.89 -14.03 10.51
C ARG A 67 20.60 -15.36 10.24
N GLY A 68 21.08 -15.58 9.01
CA GLY A 68 21.87 -16.75 8.61
C GLY A 68 21.06 -17.88 7.95
N ALA A 69 21.77 -18.69 7.16
CA ALA A 69 21.19 -19.73 6.30
C ALA A 69 20.50 -20.87 7.06
N GLU A 70 21.05 -21.30 8.19
CA GLU A 70 20.46 -22.41 8.97
C GLU A 70 19.08 -22.06 9.55
N LEU A 71 18.94 -20.86 10.11
CA LEU A 71 17.65 -20.39 10.62
C LEU A 71 16.64 -20.26 9.47
N ALA A 72 17.06 -19.65 8.36
CA ALA A 72 16.19 -19.47 7.21
C ALA A 72 15.73 -20.79 6.59
N ALA A 73 16.58 -21.82 6.56
CA ALA A 73 16.19 -23.16 6.11
C ALA A 73 15.09 -23.76 7.00
N ARG A 74 15.23 -23.69 8.33
CA ARG A 74 14.21 -24.17 9.28
C ARG A 74 12.89 -23.40 9.14
N GLU A 75 12.98 -22.08 8.99
CA GLU A 75 11.83 -21.20 8.80
C GLU A 75 11.14 -21.45 7.45
N ARG A 76 11.89 -21.79 6.39
CA ARG A 76 11.35 -22.22 5.09
C ARG A 76 10.49 -23.46 5.20
N GLU A 77 11.00 -24.51 5.83
CA GLU A 77 10.23 -25.74 6.04
C GLU A 77 8.97 -25.49 6.90
N TYR A 78 9.10 -24.66 7.94
CA TYR A 78 7.98 -24.32 8.80
C TYR A 78 6.91 -23.51 8.07
N ALA A 79 7.32 -22.49 7.30
CA ALA A 79 6.42 -21.70 6.45
C ALA A 79 5.70 -22.55 5.41
N ALA A 80 6.40 -23.49 4.77
CA ALA A 80 5.82 -24.41 3.80
C ALA A 80 4.69 -25.24 4.42
N ARG A 81 4.92 -25.81 5.62
CA ARG A 81 3.89 -26.58 6.35
C ARG A 81 2.68 -25.73 6.72
N LEU A 82 2.91 -24.53 7.26
CA LEU A 82 1.81 -23.60 7.61
C LEU A 82 0.99 -23.20 6.38
N ARG A 83 1.67 -22.89 5.27
CA ARG A 83 1.01 -22.53 4.01
C ARG A 83 0.20 -23.69 3.45
N ALA A 84 0.76 -24.89 3.39
CA ALA A 84 0.05 -26.07 2.87
C ALA A 84 -1.26 -26.34 3.64
N ALA A 85 -1.21 -26.24 4.98
CA ALA A 85 -2.40 -26.38 5.82
C ALA A 85 -3.42 -25.26 5.56
N ALA A 86 -2.97 -24.01 5.44
CA ALA A 86 -3.84 -22.87 5.21
C ALA A 86 -4.47 -22.89 3.81
N VAL A 87 -3.72 -23.25 2.77
CA VAL A 87 -4.18 -23.40 1.37
C VAL A 87 -5.29 -24.45 1.27
N THR A 88 -5.06 -25.62 1.87
CA THR A 88 -6.03 -26.74 1.91
C THR A 88 -7.40 -26.30 2.43
N VAL A 89 -7.40 -25.43 3.44
CA VAL A 89 -8.61 -24.88 4.03
C VAL A 89 -9.18 -23.73 3.20
N TRP A 90 -8.31 -22.83 2.73
CA TRP A 90 -8.68 -21.65 1.95
C TRP A 90 -9.40 -22.03 0.67
N ASP A 91 -8.90 -23.03 -0.06
CA ASP A 91 -9.43 -23.43 -1.37
C ASP A 91 -10.78 -24.14 -1.24
N ARG A 92 -11.09 -24.71 -0.07
CA ARG A 92 -12.38 -25.34 0.23
C ARG A 92 -13.46 -24.38 0.74
N LEU A 93 -13.13 -23.10 1.00
CA LEU A 93 -14.16 -22.11 1.33
C LEU A 93 -15.10 -21.91 0.11
N PRO A 94 -16.38 -21.57 0.32
CA PRO A 94 -17.34 -21.37 -0.77
C PRO A 94 -16.81 -20.44 -1.87
N GLY A 95 -16.91 -20.85 -3.14
CA GLY A 95 -16.37 -20.09 -4.29
C GLY A 95 -14.87 -20.28 -4.56
N GLY A 96 -14.19 -21.16 -3.83
CA GLY A 96 -12.73 -21.31 -3.92
C GLY A 96 -12.20 -21.83 -5.24
N ALA A 97 -12.94 -22.73 -5.89
CA ALA A 97 -12.56 -23.22 -7.21
C ALA A 97 -12.67 -22.10 -8.26
N GLU A 98 -13.72 -21.28 -8.19
CA GLU A 98 -13.92 -20.13 -9.08
C GLU A 98 -12.84 -19.06 -8.86
N ASP A 99 -12.50 -18.79 -7.59
CA ASP A 99 -11.42 -17.86 -7.23
C ASP A 99 -10.07 -18.37 -7.76
N LEU A 100 -9.77 -19.67 -7.59
CA LEU A 100 -8.54 -20.28 -8.12
C LEU A 100 -8.46 -20.17 -9.65
N ARG A 101 -9.55 -20.44 -10.38
CA ARG A 101 -9.59 -20.29 -11.85
C ARG A 101 -9.36 -18.84 -12.27
N THR A 102 -9.96 -17.89 -11.56
CA THR A 102 -9.77 -16.44 -11.80
C THR A 102 -8.31 -16.04 -11.58
N LEU A 103 -7.72 -16.49 -10.47
CA LEU A 103 -6.30 -16.23 -10.16
C LEU A 103 -5.37 -16.89 -11.18
N LEU A 104 -5.67 -18.10 -11.63
CA LEU A 104 -4.88 -18.83 -12.62
C LEU A 104 -4.90 -18.11 -13.98
N ALA A 105 -6.06 -17.64 -14.43
CA ALA A 105 -6.18 -16.85 -15.65
C ALA A 105 -5.38 -15.55 -15.58
N ALA A 106 -5.47 -14.82 -14.45
CA ALA A 106 -4.69 -13.61 -14.23
C ALA A 106 -3.17 -13.88 -14.20
N ALA A 107 -2.74 -15.00 -13.59
CA ALA A 107 -1.33 -15.40 -13.58
C ALA A 107 -0.83 -15.78 -14.98
N ALA A 108 -1.67 -16.41 -15.82
CA ALA A 108 -1.34 -16.72 -17.21
C ALA A 108 -1.19 -15.45 -18.07
N GLU A 109 -2.08 -14.47 -17.93
CA GLU A 109 -1.99 -13.18 -18.60
C GLU A 109 -0.71 -12.43 -18.18
N GLN A 110 -0.43 -12.36 -16.88
CA GLN A 110 0.78 -11.72 -16.36
C GLN A 110 2.05 -12.37 -16.91
N ARG A 111 2.07 -13.71 -16.99
CA ARG A 111 3.18 -14.45 -17.57
C ARG A 111 3.38 -14.10 -19.04
N ALA A 112 2.31 -14.10 -19.84
CA ALA A 112 2.39 -13.75 -21.26
C ALA A 112 2.91 -12.33 -21.48
N VAL A 113 2.45 -11.36 -20.68
CA VAL A 113 2.95 -9.97 -20.71
C VAL A 113 4.44 -9.90 -20.36
N SER A 114 4.88 -10.62 -19.33
CA SER A 114 6.28 -10.61 -18.88
C SER A 114 7.21 -11.31 -19.88
N GLU A 115 6.76 -12.40 -20.51
CA GLU A 115 7.49 -13.10 -21.58
C GLU A 115 7.60 -12.22 -22.83
N ALA A 116 6.53 -11.53 -23.24
CA ALA A 116 6.55 -10.59 -24.35
C ALA A 116 7.52 -9.42 -24.08
N ALA A 117 7.48 -8.83 -22.88
CA ALA A 117 8.40 -7.78 -22.46
C ALA A 117 9.86 -8.25 -22.46
N THR A 118 10.11 -9.49 -22.02
CA THR A 118 11.45 -10.12 -22.09
C THR A 118 11.94 -10.19 -23.53
N GLY A 119 11.09 -10.60 -24.47
CA GLY A 119 11.40 -10.65 -25.90
C GLY A 119 11.73 -9.28 -26.47
N THR A 120 10.90 -8.27 -26.19
CA THR A 120 11.13 -6.88 -26.64
C THR A 120 12.44 -6.32 -26.10
N LEU A 121 12.73 -6.47 -24.80
CA LEU A 121 13.97 -5.96 -24.20
C LEU A 121 15.20 -6.71 -24.69
N THR A 122 15.10 -8.01 -24.93
CA THR A 122 16.19 -8.81 -25.50
C THR A 122 16.51 -8.36 -26.93
N ALA A 123 15.49 -8.08 -27.75
CA ALA A 123 15.69 -7.55 -29.11
C ALA A 123 16.35 -6.16 -29.09
N ARG A 124 15.88 -5.25 -28.23
CA ARG A 124 16.47 -3.91 -28.05
C ARG A 124 17.92 -3.99 -27.58
N LEU A 125 18.23 -4.90 -26.66
CA LEU A 125 19.59 -5.13 -26.17
C LEU A 125 20.51 -5.64 -27.30
N GLY A 126 20.01 -6.47 -28.20
CA GLY A 126 20.77 -6.95 -29.37
C GLY A 126 20.99 -5.88 -30.45
N ALA A 127 20.14 -4.86 -30.51
CA ALA A 127 20.20 -3.79 -31.51
C ALA A 127 21.03 -2.56 -31.06
N THR A 128 21.26 -2.37 -29.75
CA THR A 128 22.01 -1.22 -29.24
C THR A 128 23.52 -1.40 -29.42
N ALA A 129 24.17 -0.39 -30.00
CA ALA A 129 25.63 -0.28 -30.01
C ALA A 129 26.16 0.56 -28.83
N ASP A 130 25.28 1.28 -28.12
CA ASP A 130 25.67 2.11 -26.97
C ASP A 130 25.87 1.25 -25.70
N PRO A 131 27.09 1.24 -25.11
CA PRO A 131 27.37 0.53 -23.86
C PRO A 131 26.54 1.01 -22.66
N ALA A 132 26.18 2.30 -22.58
CA ALA A 132 25.41 2.84 -21.46
C ALA A 132 23.96 2.35 -21.52
N GLN A 133 23.33 2.46 -22.70
CA GLN A 133 22.01 1.89 -22.97
C GLN A 133 21.99 0.36 -22.79
N ALA A 134 23.01 -0.37 -23.25
CA ALA A 134 23.11 -1.81 -23.06
C ALA A 134 23.11 -2.20 -21.57
N ARG A 135 23.84 -1.46 -20.72
CA ARG A 135 23.84 -1.67 -19.26
C ARG A 135 22.47 -1.38 -18.64
N ALA A 136 21.78 -0.33 -19.09
CA ALA A 136 20.44 -0.01 -18.63
C ALA A 136 19.42 -1.10 -18.98
N LEU A 137 19.40 -1.53 -20.25
CA LEU A 137 18.56 -2.61 -20.74
C LEU A 137 18.86 -3.95 -20.05
N THR A 138 20.14 -4.24 -19.77
CA THR A 138 20.53 -5.44 -19.02
C THR A 138 19.93 -5.45 -17.61
N ARG A 139 19.94 -4.31 -16.91
CA ARG A 139 19.30 -4.18 -15.58
C ARG A 139 17.78 -4.34 -15.66
N GLU A 140 17.14 -3.70 -16.64
CA GLU A 140 15.70 -3.82 -16.83
C GLU A 140 15.27 -5.25 -17.18
N LEU A 141 16.04 -5.91 -18.05
CA LEU A 141 15.83 -7.31 -18.43
C LEU A 141 16.00 -8.26 -17.24
N ALA A 142 16.96 -8.03 -16.35
CA ALA A 142 17.11 -8.82 -15.13
C ALA A 142 15.87 -8.73 -14.23
N TRP A 143 15.27 -7.55 -14.10
CA TRP A 143 14.01 -7.36 -13.37
C TRP A 143 12.84 -8.06 -14.03
N ILE A 144 12.63 -7.86 -15.34
CA ILE A 144 11.52 -8.48 -16.07
C ILE A 144 11.64 -10.01 -16.08
N ARG A 145 12.86 -10.58 -16.11
CA ARG A 145 13.07 -12.02 -15.99
C ARG A 145 12.71 -12.54 -14.60
N ASP A 146 13.02 -11.80 -13.53
CA ASP A 146 12.63 -12.16 -12.17
C ASP A 146 11.10 -12.12 -12.02
N ASP A 147 10.46 -11.05 -12.50
CA ASP A 147 9.00 -10.90 -12.54
C ASP A 147 8.34 -12.06 -13.33
N ALA A 148 8.89 -12.43 -14.49
CA ALA A 148 8.42 -13.57 -15.29
C ALA A 148 8.55 -14.92 -14.55
N ALA A 149 9.67 -15.14 -13.86
CA ALA A 149 9.89 -16.35 -13.07
C ALA A 149 8.89 -16.44 -11.89
N ARG A 150 8.58 -15.32 -11.24
CA ARG A 150 7.55 -15.24 -10.19
C ARG A 150 6.16 -15.52 -10.73
N ALA A 151 5.80 -14.94 -11.87
CA ALA A 151 4.52 -15.21 -12.53
C ALA A 151 4.38 -16.69 -12.90
N ALA A 152 5.45 -17.32 -13.42
CA ALA A 152 5.47 -18.75 -13.72
C ALA A 152 5.29 -19.63 -12.46
N SER A 153 6.00 -19.31 -11.37
CA SER A 153 5.86 -20.02 -10.09
C SER A 153 4.43 -19.93 -9.53
N ARG A 154 3.80 -18.75 -9.59
CA ARG A 154 2.41 -18.56 -9.16
C ARG A 154 1.43 -19.35 -10.01
N HIS A 155 1.62 -19.33 -11.32
CA HIS A 155 0.80 -20.12 -12.24
C HIS A 155 0.88 -21.61 -11.92
N GLU A 156 2.09 -22.14 -11.67
CA GLU A 156 2.28 -23.55 -11.30
C GLU A 156 1.61 -23.90 -9.96
N ASP A 157 1.78 -23.08 -8.93
CA ASP A 157 1.12 -23.25 -7.62
C ASP A 157 -0.41 -23.27 -7.76
N LEU A 158 -0.98 -22.30 -8.47
CA LEU A 158 -2.43 -22.19 -8.66
C LEU A 158 -2.99 -23.36 -9.49
N ALA A 159 -2.27 -23.78 -10.53
CA ALA A 159 -2.65 -24.93 -11.33
C ALA A 159 -2.58 -26.24 -10.52
N SER A 160 -1.59 -26.41 -9.64
CA SER A 160 -1.52 -27.58 -8.74
C SER A 160 -2.69 -27.61 -7.77
N ARG A 161 -2.96 -26.48 -7.12
CA ARG A 161 -4.06 -26.35 -6.17
C ARG A 161 -5.42 -26.61 -6.79
N LEU A 162 -5.65 -26.11 -8.01
CA LEU A 162 -6.90 -26.37 -8.73
C LEU A 162 -7.04 -27.86 -9.08
N ARG A 163 -5.97 -28.51 -9.56
CA ARG A 163 -5.97 -29.97 -9.81
C ARG A 163 -6.24 -30.78 -8.55
N GLU A 164 -5.64 -30.41 -7.42
CA GLU A 164 -5.85 -31.08 -6.12
C GLU A 164 -7.27 -30.88 -5.59
N LEU A 165 -7.88 -29.72 -5.85
CA LEU A 165 -9.26 -29.43 -5.46
C LEU A 165 -10.28 -30.16 -6.34
N GLU A 166 -10.01 -30.27 -7.64
CA GLU A 166 -10.89 -30.93 -8.62
C GLU A 166 -10.68 -32.44 -8.70
N ALA A 167 -9.58 -32.96 -8.13
CA ALA A 167 -9.34 -34.39 -8.05
C ALA A 167 -10.53 -35.08 -7.35
N PRO A 168 -11.14 -36.11 -7.96
CA PRO A 168 -12.23 -36.83 -7.33
C PRO A 168 -11.77 -37.30 -5.96
N THR A 169 -12.49 -36.91 -4.91
CA THR A 169 -12.22 -37.38 -3.57
C THR A 169 -12.42 -38.89 -3.61
N GLY A 170 -11.33 -39.63 -3.73
CA GLY A 170 -11.38 -41.07 -3.89
C GLY A 170 -12.24 -41.64 -2.78
N THR A 171 -13.25 -42.43 -3.15
CA THR A 171 -13.89 -43.39 -2.26
C THR A 171 -12.75 -44.04 -1.46
N PRO A 172 -12.78 -44.07 -0.13
CA PRO A 172 -11.76 -44.77 0.62
C PRO A 172 -11.77 -46.22 0.12
N VAL A 173 -10.75 -46.58 -0.65
CA VAL A 173 -10.48 -47.97 -0.96
C VAL A 173 -10.12 -48.58 0.38
N HIS A 174 -11.12 -49.15 1.05
CA HIS A 174 -10.86 -50.06 2.14
C HIS A 174 -9.81 -51.05 1.65
N PRO A 175 -8.66 -51.21 2.33
CA PRO A 175 -7.75 -52.28 2.00
C PRO A 175 -8.53 -53.58 2.22
N ARG A 176 -8.94 -54.19 1.11
CA ARG A 176 -9.54 -55.51 1.08
C ARG A 176 -8.54 -56.46 1.75
N PRO A 177 -8.90 -57.17 2.83
CA PRO A 177 -7.95 -58.04 3.50
C PRO A 177 -7.46 -59.09 2.50
N ALA A 178 -6.14 -59.29 2.50
CA ALA A 178 -5.46 -60.24 1.63
C ALA A 178 -6.13 -61.61 1.72
N ARG A 179 -6.72 -62.08 0.60
CA ARG A 179 -7.07 -63.48 0.45
C ARG A 179 -5.77 -64.25 0.29
N ARG A 180 -5.46 -65.09 1.28
CA ARG A 180 -4.54 -66.22 1.12
C ARG A 180 -5.07 -67.12 0.01
N GLU A 181 -4.20 -67.45 -0.92
CA GLU A 181 -4.37 -68.55 -1.87
C GLU A 181 -4.16 -69.88 -1.13
N THR A 182 -5.14 -70.77 -1.21
CA THR A 182 -4.95 -72.24 -1.16
C THR A 182 -6.03 -72.92 -2.01
N THR A 183 -5.58 -73.94 -2.74
CA THR A 183 -6.10 -74.74 -3.86
C THR A 183 -7.37 -75.61 -3.56
N PRO A 184 -8.04 -76.20 -4.58
CA PRO A 184 -9.39 -76.84 -4.59
C PRO A 184 -9.34 -78.40 -4.50
N PRO A 185 -10.39 -79.25 -4.74
CA PRO A 185 -11.81 -79.06 -5.17
C PRO A 185 -12.92 -79.95 -4.48
N GLU A 186 -14.17 -79.87 -5.01
CA GLU A 186 -15.34 -80.83 -5.00
C GLU A 186 -16.43 -80.75 -3.87
N PRO A 187 -17.71 -81.22 -4.07
CA PRO A 187 -18.73 -80.76 -5.04
C PRO A 187 -20.20 -80.70 -4.49
N GLY A 188 -21.14 -80.16 -5.28
CA GLY A 188 -22.61 -80.30 -5.13
C GLY A 188 -23.32 -79.07 -4.50
N TRP A 189 -24.47 -78.59 -4.95
CA TRP A 189 -25.51 -79.14 -5.83
C TRP A 189 -26.15 -78.07 -6.72
N SER A 190 -26.65 -78.55 -7.86
CA SER A 190 -27.36 -77.86 -8.94
C SER A 190 -28.80 -77.50 -8.61
N ALA A 191 -29.31 -76.43 -9.23
CA ALA A 191 -30.65 -76.37 -9.80
C ALA A 191 -30.66 -75.35 -10.96
N ASP A 192 -30.94 -75.87 -12.16
CA ASP A 192 -30.98 -75.22 -13.49
C ASP A 192 -32.27 -74.33 -13.72
N PRO A 193 -32.74 -74.04 -14.97
CA PRO A 193 -32.41 -72.84 -15.76
C PRO A 193 -33.64 -72.13 -16.45
N TRP A 194 -33.36 -70.98 -17.13
CA TRP A 194 -34.02 -70.22 -18.27
C TRP A 194 -35.51 -70.49 -18.68
N PRO A 195 -36.32 -69.57 -19.32
CA PRO A 195 -35.86 -68.60 -20.31
C PRO A 195 -36.57 -67.23 -20.58
N ALA A 196 -35.83 -66.41 -21.34
CA ALA A 196 -36.10 -65.34 -22.33
C ALA A 196 -37.51 -64.76 -22.58
N ASP A 197 -37.57 -63.44 -22.88
CA ASP A 197 -38.17 -62.96 -24.16
C ASP A 197 -37.85 -61.49 -24.55
N ALA A 198 -37.61 -61.33 -25.86
CA ALA A 198 -37.98 -60.27 -26.81
C ALA A 198 -37.39 -58.83 -26.80
N TRP A 199 -36.62 -58.56 -27.87
CA TRP A 199 -36.27 -57.28 -28.53
C TRP A 199 -37.44 -56.81 -29.46
N PRO A 200 -37.50 -55.59 -30.10
CA PRO A 200 -36.37 -54.96 -30.82
C PRO A 200 -36.35 -53.42 -31.01
N ALA A 201 -35.26 -52.99 -31.66
CA ALA A 201 -35.01 -51.68 -32.26
C ALA A 201 -35.56 -51.58 -33.70
N ALA A 202 -35.73 -50.34 -34.18
CA ALA A 202 -35.76 -50.00 -35.61
C ALA A 202 -35.04 -48.67 -35.88
N GLY A 203 -34.16 -48.67 -36.89
CA GLY A 203 -33.52 -47.48 -37.50
C GLY A 203 -34.54 -46.63 -38.28
N THR A 204 -34.17 -45.55 -38.98
CA THR A 204 -33.05 -45.46 -39.94
C THR A 204 -32.76 -43.98 -40.32
N GLU A 205 -31.57 -43.77 -40.89
CA GLU A 205 -31.19 -42.78 -41.92
C GLU A 205 -30.40 -41.49 -41.55
N SER A 206 -29.11 -41.54 -41.95
CA SER A 206 -28.25 -40.47 -42.48
C SER A 206 -28.03 -40.80 -43.98
N PRO A 207 -27.51 -39.93 -44.91
CA PRO A 207 -26.30 -39.10 -44.73
C PRO A 207 -26.17 -37.81 -45.63
N GLY A 208 -25.03 -37.09 -45.50
CA GLY A 208 -24.29 -36.59 -46.68
C GLY A 208 -24.10 -35.06 -46.86
N ALA A 209 -22.83 -34.64 -46.94
CA ALA A 209 -22.34 -33.28 -47.19
C ALA A 209 -22.16 -32.95 -48.69
N ARG A 210 -22.21 -31.66 -49.07
CA ARG A 210 -21.22 -30.92 -49.92
C ARG A 210 -21.66 -29.48 -50.29
N ALA A 211 -20.70 -28.56 -50.14
CA ALA A 211 -20.29 -27.41 -50.98
C ALA A 211 -21.30 -26.45 -51.64
N GLY A 212 -21.04 -25.15 -51.48
CA GLY A 212 -21.54 -24.04 -52.31
C GLY A 212 -20.93 -22.69 -51.88
N VAL A 213 -20.09 -22.14 -52.75
CA VAL A 213 -19.34 -20.88 -52.67
C VAL A 213 -20.22 -19.74 -53.21
N GLU A 214 -20.12 -18.50 -52.68
CA GLU A 214 -19.84 -17.28 -53.46
C GLU A 214 -19.72 -15.98 -52.62
N GLU A 215 -18.53 -15.39 -52.79
CA GLU A 215 -18.08 -14.00 -52.90
C GLU A 215 -18.88 -12.79 -52.39
N GLY A 216 -18.12 -11.85 -51.80
CA GLY A 216 -18.40 -10.42 -51.91
C GLY A 216 -17.66 -9.52 -50.92
N GLY A 217 -16.47 -9.01 -51.29
CA GLY A 217 -16.01 -7.67 -50.86
C GLY A 217 -14.77 -7.60 -49.96
N ALA A 218 -13.59 -7.68 -50.57
CA ALA A 218 -12.34 -7.18 -50.00
C ALA A 218 -12.31 -5.65 -50.04
N VAL A 219 -11.91 -5.00 -48.94
CA VAL A 219 -11.32 -3.66 -48.97
C VAL A 219 -9.98 -3.71 -48.25
N SER A 220 -8.95 -3.47 -49.06
CA SER A 220 -7.56 -3.30 -48.69
C SER A 220 -7.39 -2.09 -47.77
N GLY A 221 -6.77 -2.30 -46.60
CA GLY A 221 -6.35 -1.26 -45.67
C GLY A 221 -4.86 -1.43 -45.37
N VAL A 222 -4.03 -0.87 -46.25
CA VAL A 222 -2.59 -0.72 -46.09
C VAL A 222 -2.29 -0.03 -44.73
N PRO A 223 -1.44 -0.58 -43.85
CA PRO A 223 -0.97 0.18 -42.70
C PRO A 223 -0.10 1.35 -43.23
N PRO A 224 -0.29 2.59 -42.77
CA PRO A 224 0.55 3.69 -43.23
C PRO A 224 2.00 3.39 -42.86
N ARG A 225 2.83 3.39 -43.90
CA ARG A 225 4.28 3.40 -43.82
C ARG A 225 4.68 4.64 -43.02
N ARG A 226 5.15 4.44 -41.79
CA ARG A 226 5.70 5.52 -40.95
C ARG A 226 7.04 5.91 -41.58
N GLU A 227 7.15 7.16 -42.03
CA GLU A 227 8.42 7.71 -42.49
C GLU A 227 9.41 7.80 -41.32
N PRO A 228 10.71 7.59 -41.58
CA PRO A 228 11.74 7.66 -40.55
C PRO A 228 12.15 9.12 -40.37
N GLY A 229 11.88 9.67 -39.19
CA GLY A 229 12.30 11.02 -38.87
C GLY A 229 11.66 11.49 -37.59
N GLU A 230 12.16 10.99 -36.46
CA GLU A 230 12.13 11.64 -35.14
C GLU A 230 12.88 10.71 -34.18
N ASP A 231 14.01 11.17 -33.64
CA ASP A 231 14.75 10.53 -32.54
C ASP A 231 13.86 10.49 -31.29
N GLY A 232 12.93 9.54 -31.28
CA GLY A 232 12.06 9.25 -30.15
C GLY A 232 12.78 8.31 -29.21
N SER A 233 13.22 8.83 -28.06
CA SER A 233 13.53 8.02 -26.87
C SER A 233 12.35 7.07 -26.58
N GLU A 234 12.43 5.82 -27.03
CA GLU A 234 11.45 4.78 -26.76
C GLU A 234 11.21 4.66 -25.25
N SER A 235 9.93 4.72 -24.84
CA SER A 235 9.53 4.67 -23.44
C SER A 235 9.98 3.35 -22.77
N PRO A 236 10.37 3.37 -21.48
CA PRO A 236 10.66 2.16 -20.74
C PRO A 236 9.43 1.23 -20.76
N VAL A 237 9.67 -0.08 -20.88
CA VAL A 237 8.57 -1.05 -20.88
C VAL A 237 8.08 -1.09 -19.44
N GLY A 238 6.92 -0.46 -19.17
CA GLY A 238 6.41 -0.30 -17.80
C GLY A 238 6.44 -1.64 -17.05
N ARG A 239 7.09 -1.67 -15.88
CA ARG A 239 7.15 -2.86 -15.03
C ARG A 239 5.74 -3.36 -14.77
N ALA A 240 5.44 -4.56 -15.25
CA ALA A 240 4.08 -5.09 -15.35
C ALA A 240 3.43 -5.44 -13.99
N GLU A 241 4.04 -5.13 -12.86
CA GLU A 241 3.69 -5.70 -11.55
C GLU A 241 2.97 -4.73 -10.59
N GLY A 242 2.04 -3.94 -11.10
CA GLY A 242 1.08 -3.25 -10.24
C GLY A 242 0.03 -4.22 -9.69
N ARG A 243 0.37 -4.98 -8.63
CA ARG A 243 -0.44 -5.95 -7.82
C ARG A 243 -0.34 -7.43 -8.20
N TRP A 244 0.43 -8.20 -7.43
CA TRP A 244 0.50 -9.67 -7.54
C TRP A 244 -0.67 -10.43 -6.91
N LEU A 245 -1.56 -9.73 -6.19
CA LEU A 245 -2.73 -10.31 -5.52
C LEU A 245 -4.08 -9.86 -6.10
N ARG A 246 -4.12 -9.55 -7.41
CA ARG A 246 -5.40 -9.30 -8.09
C ARG A 246 -6.28 -10.55 -8.01
N GLY A 247 -7.37 -10.49 -7.23
CA GLY A 247 -8.39 -11.56 -7.17
C GLY A 247 -8.58 -12.27 -5.82
N ALA A 248 -8.00 -11.78 -4.71
CA ALA A 248 -8.30 -12.37 -3.40
C ALA A 248 -9.79 -12.25 -3.04
N ARG A 249 -10.34 -13.31 -2.40
CA ARG A 249 -11.73 -13.44 -1.94
C ARG A 249 -12.31 -12.12 -1.46
N ARG A 250 -13.25 -11.55 -2.23
CA ARG A 250 -14.28 -10.68 -1.65
C ARG A 250 -15.16 -11.59 -0.80
N GLY A 251 -14.94 -11.59 0.51
CA GLY A 251 -15.80 -12.33 1.44
C GLY A 251 -17.25 -11.84 1.30
N GLY A 252 -18.12 -12.68 0.73
CA GLY A 252 -19.56 -12.42 0.62
C GLY A 252 -20.17 -13.05 -0.64
N GLY A 253 -20.94 -14.12 -0.46
CA GLY A 253 -21.44 -15.00 -1.52
C GLY A 253 -22.23 -14.33 -2.65
N ALA A 254 -22.07 -14.94 -3.83
CA ALA A 254 -22.85 -14.88 -5.07
C ALA A 254 -24.10 -13.98 -5.08
N ARG A 255 -23.95 -12.65 -5.25
CA ARG A 255 -24.97 -11.75 -5.84
C ARG A 255 -24.41 -10.47 -6.49
N TYR A 256 -23.22 -10.46 -7.11
CA TYR A 256 -22.77 -9.27 -7.85
C TYR A 256 -21.84 -9.63 -9.02
N ALA A 257 -22.42 -9.78 -10.22
CA ALA A 257 -21.70 -9.49 -11.45
C ALA A 257 -21.83 -7.98 -11.70
N GLY A 258 -20.71 -7.27 -11.88
CA GLY A 258 -20.66 -5.89 -12.35
C GLY A 258 -20.36 -4.83 -11.29
N ALA A 259 -19.09 -4.65 -10.94
CA ALA A 259 -18.56 -3.36 -10.48
C ALA A 259 -17.04 -3.32 -10.72
N ALA A 260 -16.63 -2.50 -11.69
CA ALA A 260 -15.23 -2.23 -12.00
C ALA A 260 -14.51 -1.63 -10.78
N ALA A 261 -13.30 -2.11 -10.50
CA ALA A 261 -12.49 -1.68 -9.38
C ALA A 261 -11.95 -0.25 -9.59
N PRO A 262 -11.95 0.64 -8.57
CA PRO A 262 -11.26 1.92 -8.66
C PRO A 262 -9.73 1.72 -8.58
N ALA A 263 -9.00 2.50 -9.38
CA ALA A 263 -7.54 2.51 -9.42
C ALA A 263 -6.94 3.03 -8.09
N PRO A 264 -5.82 2.46 -7.60
CA PRO A 264 -5.30 2.76 -6.27
C PRO A 264 -4.23 3.86 -6.22
N ALA A 265 -4.11 4.48 -5.04
CA ALA A 265 -3.08 5.45 -4.69
C ALA A 265 -1.69 4.81 -4.50
N ALA A 266 -0.65 5.57 -4.85
CA ALA A 266 0.76 5.19 -4.79
C ALA A 266 1.29 5.07 -3.35
N PHE A 267 2.25 4.16 -3.14
CA PHE A 267 2.98 3.98 -1.89
C PHE A 267 4.12 5.00 -1.76
N THR A 268 4.30 5.57 -0.56
CA THR A 268 5.45 6.41 -0.21
C THR A 268 6.31 5.68 0.83
N PRO A 269 7.59 5.33 0.56
CA PRO A 269 8.48 4.79 1.57
C PRO A 269 8.81 5.84 2.66
N PRO A 270 9.24 5.42 3.86
CA PRO A 270 9.62 6.34 4.93
C PRO A 270 10.85 7.21 4.54
N PRO A 271 10.98 8.45 5.08
CA PRO A 271 12.08 9.34 4.72
C PRO A 271 13.43 8.83 5.22
N GLY A 272 14.46 8.86 4.37
CA GLY A 272 15.85 8.55 4.74
C GLY A 272 16.68 7.78 3.71
N HIS A 273 16.09 7.25 2.64
CA HIS A 273 16.83 6.50 1.62
C HIS A 273 17.00 7.34 0.34
N ALA A 274 18.24 7.79 0.09
CA ALA A 274 18.62 8.33 -1.20
C ALA A 274 18.36 7.29 -2.29
N GLN A 275 17.69 7.71 -3.36
CA GLN A 275 17.38 6.86 -4.50
C GLN A 275 18.61 6.76 -5.41
N GLU A 276 19.58 5.94 -5.01
CA GLU A 276 20.55 5.41 -5.96
C GLU A 276 19.84 4.47 -6.95
N PRO A 277 20.32 4.31 -8.20
CA PRO A 277 19.78 3.31 -9.12
C PRO A 277 19.89 1.93 -8.45
N ALA A 278 18.77 1.42 -7.96
CA ALA A 278 18.72 0.24 -7.12
C ALA A 278 19.39 -0.94 -7.83
N ALA A 279 20.53 -1.38 -7.29
CA ALA A 279 21.04 -2.71 -7.56
C ALA A 279 19.92 -3.70 -7.21
N ALA A 280 19.74 -4.74 -8.03
CA ALA A 280 18.75 -5.77 -7.74
C ALA A 280 18.97 -6.29 -6.30
N PRO A 281 17.91 -6.46 -5.49
CA PRO A 281 18.05 -6.96 -4.13
C PRO A 281 18.83 -8.29 -4.15
N ARG A 282 19.67 -8.53 -3.15
CA ARG A 282 20.39 -9.81 -3.03
C ARG A 282 19.37 -10.95 -3.08
N GLY A 283 19.56 -11.89 -4.01
CA GLY A 283 18.62 -12.98 -4.27
C GLY A 283 17.68 -12.77 -5.45
N ALA A 284 17.76 -11.65 -6.17
CA ALA A 284 17.22 -11.56 -7.54
C ALA A 284 17.91 -12.60 -8.40
N ARG A 285 17.13 -13.58 -8.90
CA ARG A 285 17.67 -14.82 -9.50
C ARG A 285 18.49 -14.54 -10.77
N PHE A 286 18.33 -13.34 -11.34
CA PHE A 286 18.97 -12.89 -12.56
C PHE A 286 19.79 -11.60 -12.38
N GLY A 287 19.94 -11.11 -11.14
CA GLY A 287 20.68 -9.88 -10.82
C GLY A 287 22.05 -10.17 -10.23
N HIS A 288 23.01 -10.60 -11.03
CA HIS A 288 24.41 -10.67 -10.61
C HIS A 288 25.23 -9.53 -11.21
N PRO A 289 25.79 -8.60 -10.42
CA PRO A 289 27.03 -7.94 -10.81
C PRO A 289 28.18 -8.95 -10.60
N GLY A 290 28.96 -9.22 -11.64
CA GLY A 290 30.15 -10.07 -11.55
C GLY A 290 31.17 -9.50 -10.56
N PRO A 291 32.04 -10.33 -9.95
CA PRO A 291 33.03 -9.85 -9.01
C PRO A 291 34.22 -9.26 -9.76
N GLU A 292 34.25 -7.94 -9.97
CA GLU A 292 35.50 -7.22 -10.24
C GLU A 292 36.05 -6.67 -8.92
N ARG A 293 36.82 -7.51 -8.23
CA ARG A 293 37.82 -7.06 -7.26
C ARG A 293 39.16 -7.10 -7.98
N ALA A 294 39.56 -5.96 -8.55
CA ALA A 294 40.95 -5.72 -8.87
C ALA A 294 41.71 -5.60 -7.54
N ALA A 295 42.53 -6.60 -7.27
CA ALA A 295 43.60 -6.52 -6.29
C ALA A 295 44.68 -5.57 -6.83
N ASP A 296 45.24 -4.75 -5.96
CA ASP A 296 46.65 -4.36 -6.08
C ASP A 296 47.27 -4.28 -4.68
N PRO A 297 48.59 -4.55 -4.53
CA PRO A 297 49.18 -5.09 -3.32
C PRO A 297 49.90 -4.04 -2.47
N GLY A 298 50.18 -4.44 -1.22
CA GLY A 298 51.47 -4.19 -0.58
C GLY A 298 51.64 -2.88 0.18
N THR A 299 51.43 -2.92 1.49
CA THR A 299 52.41 -2.34 2.42
C THR A 299 52.41 -3.12 3.73
N GLU A 300 53.54 -3.74 4.02
CA GLU A 300 53.78 -4.55 5.22
C GLU A 300 54.02 -3.70 6.48
N ARG A 301 53.65 -4.30 7.61
CA ARG A 301 54.29 -4.27 8.95
C ARG A 301 54.42 -2.95 9.72
N ALA A 302 53.78 -2.94 10.89
CA ALA A 302 54.50 -3.09 12.17
C ALA A 302 53.54 -3.57 13.28
N ALA A 303 54.07 -4.37 14.21
CA ALA A 303 53.34 -5.09 15.23
C ALA A 303 53.80 -4.71 16.65
N HIS A 304 52.82 -4.71 17.58
CA HIS A 304 52.88 -4.92 19.05
C HIS A 304 53.59 -3.87 19.95
N PRO A 305 53.42 -3.87 21.30
CA PRO A 305 52.56 -4.71 22.19
C PRO A 305 51.73 -3.91 23.24
N GLY A 306 50.88 -4.61 24.02
CA GLY A 306 50.30 -4.12 25.28
C GLY A 306 51.14 -4.49 26.51
N PRO A 307 50.66 -4.20 27.74
CA PRO A 307 50.97 -5.07 28.87
C PRO A 307 49.77 -5.37 29.80
N GLU A 308 50.08 -6.23 30.78
CA GLU A 308 49.27 -7.20 31.50
C GLU A 308 48.62 -6.73 32.83
N ARG A 309 47.89 -7.70 33.41
CA ARG A 309 47.13 -7.77 34.67
C ARG A 309 47.97 -7.73 35.97
N ALA A 310 47.31 -7.36 37.06
CA ALA A 310 47.37 -7.95 38.42
C ALA A 310 46.22 -7.33 39.25
N ALA A 311 45.53 -7.92 40.24
CA ALA A 311 45.36 -9.25 40.82
C ALA A 311 44.09 -9.17 41.71
N ASP A 312 43.41 -10.32 41.90
CA ASP A 312 42.19 -10.62 42.70
C ASP A 312 42.49 -10.71 44.23
N PRO A 313 41.64 -11.23 45.17
CA PRO A 313 40.16 -11.39 45.28
C PRO A 313 39.61 -11.09 46.71
N GLY A 314 38.29 -11.26 46.98
CA GLY A 314 37.86 -11.69 48.32
C GLY A 314 36.43 -11.43 48.83
N THR A 315 35.55 -12.40 48.58
CA THR A 315 34.50 -12.95 49.49
C THR A 315 33.15 -12.25 49.74
N GLY A 316 32.07 -12.96 49.37
CA GLY A 316 31.04 -13.37 50.36
C GLY A 316 29.60 -12.88 50.17
N SER A 317 28.77 -13.63 49.44
CA SER A 317 27.30 -13.73 49.69
C SER A 317 27.06 -14.60 50.96
N PRO A 318 25.87 -14.64 51.63
CA PRO A 318 24.51 -14.64 51.05
C PRO A 318 23.36 -13.97 51.86
N ALA A 319 22.17 -13.89 51.27
CA ALA A 319 20.86 -13.65 51.93
C ALA A 319 20.41 -14.93 52.72
N PRO A 320 19.35 -14.95 53.59
CA PRO A 320 17.97 -14.46 53.33
C PRO A 320 17.09 -13.99 54.53
N GLY A 321 15.95 -13.32 54.24
CA GLY A 321 14.64 -13.62 54.87
C GLY A 321 14.01 -12.66 55.92
N ARG A 322 12.79 -12.20 55.56
CA ARG A 322 11.58 -11.89 56.39
C ARG A 322 11.33 -10.48 56.99
N SER A 323 10.30 -9.83 56.40
CA SER A 323 9.09 -9.24 57.02
C SER A 323 9.10 -7.90 57.81
N ARG A 324 8.65 -6.81 57.10
CA ARG A 324 7.57 -5.80 57.37
C ARG A 324 7.58 -4.93 58.68
N PRO A 325 6.78 -3.82 58.76
CA PRO A 325 6.52 -2.72 57.79
C PRO A 325 6.46 -1.31 58.46
N ALA A 326 6.51 -0.21 57.69
CA ALA A 326 5.95 1.09 58.11
C ALA A 326 5.62 2.01 56.90
N ALA A 327 4.65 2.88 57.12
CA ALA A 327 3.72 3.49 56.16
C ALA A 327 4.24 4.72 55.37
N ILE A 328 3.70 4.94 54.17
CA ILE A 328 3.71 6.23 53.48
C ILE A 328 2.31 6.50 52.92
N GLY A 329 1.73 7.63 53.35
CA GLY A 329 0.44 8.16 52.94
C GLY A 329 0.50 9.02 51.67
N ARG A 330 -0.67 9.15 51.04
CA ARG A 330 -0.99 9.96 49.86
C ARG A 330 -0.88 11.46 50.12
N PRO A 331 -0.80 12.27 49.05
CA PRO A 331 -1.88 13.25 48.85
C PRO A 331 -2.46 13.29 47.43
N ARG A 332 -3.73 13.71 47.36
CA ARG A 332 -4.49 14.08 46.16
C ARG A 332 -4.34 15.59 45.92
N PHE A 333 -4.24 16.02 44.67
CA PHE A 333 -4.29 17.43 44.27
C PHE A 333 -5.46 17.64 43.28
N THR A 334 -6.24 18.70 43.52
CA THR A 334 -7.40 19.17 42.76
C THR A 334 -7.12 20.58 42.20
N PRO A 335 -7.64 20.94 41.01
CA PRO A 335 -7.35 22.22 40.34
C PRO A 335 -8.33 23.35 40.74
N PRO A 336 -7.93 24.65 40.61
CA PRO A 336 -8.82 25.79 40.83
C PRO A 336 -9.45 26.36 39.53
N GLY A 337 -10.66 26.91 39.69
CA GLY A 337 -11.43 27.70 38.70
C GLY A 337 -11.50 29.21 39.01
N PRO A 338 -12.24 30.02 38.22
CA PRO A 338 -11.91 31.42 37.87
C PRO A 338 -12.68 32.49 38.69
N PRO A 339 -12.28 33.79 38.63
CA PRO A 339 -13.08 34.89 39.16
C PRO A 339 -13.88 35.68 38.11
N ASP A 340 -15.06 36.14 38.55
CA ASP A 340 -16.12 36.91 37.90
C ASP A 340 -15.74 38.34 37.47
N LEU A 341 -16.41 38.82 36.42
CA LEU A 341 -16.51 40.22 36.00
C LEU A 341 -17.96 40.71 36.13
N ALA A 342 -18.16 41.89 36.74
CA ALA A 342 -19.38 42.69 36.60
C ALA A 342 -19.07 44.21 36.77
N PRO A 343 -19.88 45.13 36.21
CA PRO A 343 -19.43 46.42 35.64
C PRO A 343 -19.89 47.68 36.44
N PRO A 344 -19.49 48.89 36.00
CA PRO A 344 -20.45 49.99 36.00
C PRO A 344 -20.48 50.85 34.72
N GLU A 345 -21.62 51.51 34.55
CA GLU A 345 -22.08 52.33 33.42
C GLU A 345 -21.92 53.87 33.74
N PRO A 346 -22.46 54.84 32.98
CA PRO A 346 -21.69 55.84 32.23
C PRO A 346 -21.80 57.29 32.76
N GLN A 347 -20.88 58.19 32.38
CA GLN A 347 -21.09 59.65 32.49
C GLN A 347 -20.54 60.44 31.28
N SER A 348 -21.28 61.50 30.99
CA SER A 348 -21.36 62.26 29.74
C SER A 348 -20.34 63.41 29.59
N ARG A 349 -20.14 63.81 28.33
CA ARG A 349 -19.40 64.97 27.77
C ARG A 349 -19.59 66.31 28.52
N PRO A 350 -18.66 67.28 28.29
CA PRO A 350 -18.98 68.39 27.38
C PRO A 350 -17.84 68.82 26.42
N THR A 351 -18.12 69.87 25.66
CA THR A 351 -17.70 70.23 24.28
C THR A 351 -16.65 71.37 24.20
N LEU A 352 -15.68 71.25 23.27
CA LEU A 352 -14.91 72.21 22.39
C LEU A 352 -14.74 73.72 22.79
N PRO A 353 -13.62 74.42 22.44
CA PRO A 353 -13.32 74.85 21.04
C PRO A 353 -11.84 74.92 20.60
N GLY A 354 -11.62 74.97 19.27
CA GLY A 354 -10.35 74.64 18.59
C GLY A 354 -9.36 75.77 18.26
N ARG A 355 -8.31 75.42 17.48
CA ARG A 355 -7.50 76.31 16.61
C ARG A 355 -6.53 75.51 15.73
N ASP A 356 -6.50 75.80 14.42
CA ASP A 356 -5.49 75.41 13.41
C ASP A 356 -4.08 76.01 13.69
N PRO A 357 -3.06 75.84 12.82
CA PRO A 357 -2.36 74.63 12.38
C PRO A 357 -0.82 74.79 12.54
N ARG A 358 -0.05 73.77 12.16
CA ARG A 358 1.43 73.71 12.03
C ARG A 358 2.23 73.53 13.32
N SER A 359 2.71 72.31 13.51
CA SER A 359 4.08 71.99 13.91
C SER A 359 4.27 70.50 13.69
N ALA A 360 4.95 70.12 12.61
CA ALA A 360 5.41 68.75 12.38
C ALA A 360 6.78 68.58 13.06
N PRO A 361 6.98 67.55 13.91
CA PRO A 361 8.28 66.98 14.21
C PRO A 361 8.50 65.70 13.38
N PRO A 362 9.76 65.24 13.25
CA PRO A 362 10.22 64.43 12.13
C PRO A 362 9.69 63.00 12.17
N GLU A 363 9.37 62.51 10.99
CA GLU A 363 8.99 61.14 10.68
C GLU A 363 10.11 60.19 11.11
N ALA A 364 9.85 59.39 12.15
CA ALA A 364 10.66 58.22 12.45
C ALA A 364 10.52 57.23 11.27
N PRO A 365 11.58 56.52 10.86
CA PRO A 365 11.54 55.67 9.69
C PRO A 365 10.45 54.61 9.86
N ALA A 366 9.50 54.63 8.93
CA ALA A 366 8.46 53.62 8.84
C ALA A 366 9.11 52.24 8.83
N ALA A 367 8.81 51.43 9.84
CA ALA A 367 9.11 50.01 9.81
C ALA A 367 8.51 49.42 8.52
N PRO A 368 9.26 48.59 7.77
CA PRO A 368 8.75 48.04 6.52
C PRO A 368 7.48 47.24 6.81
N ALA A 369 6.44 47.48 6.00
CA ALA A 369 5.15 46.81 6.11
C ALA A 369 5.32 45.27 6.14
N PRO A 370 4.49 44.53 6.90
CA PRO A 370 4.63 43.08 7.08
C PRO A 370 4.58 42.28 5.77
N ALA A 371 3.95 42.84 4.72
CA ALA A 371 3.91 42.25 3.38
C ALA A 371 5.27 42.26 2.67
N ALA A 372 6.08 43.31 2.84
CA ALA A 372 7.40 43.40 2.21
C ALA A 372 8.40 42.40 2.81
N THR A 373 8.34 42.19 4.13
CA THR A 373 9.19 41.20 4.82
C THR A 373 8.76 39.76 4.51
N ALA A 374 7.45 39.51 4.35
CA ALA A 374 6.94 38.20 3.93
C ALA A 374 7.37 37.85 2.49
N SER A 375 7.32 38.83 1.57
CA SER A 375 7.76 38.63 0.18
C SER A 375 9.27 38.39 0.08
N ALA A 376 10.07 39.08 0.92
CA ALA A 376 11.52 38.86 0.99
C ALA A 376 11.87 37.44 1.48
N GLY A 377 11.13 36.90 2.45
CA GLY A 377 11.32 35.53 2.93
C GLY A 377 10.98 34.47 1.89
N ILE A 378 9.92 34.67 1.10
CA ILE A 378 9.57 33.75 0.01
C ILE A 378 10.65 33.76 -1.08
N ALA A 379 11.08 34.94 -1.54
CA ALA A 379 12.12 35.06 -2.57
C ALA A 379 13.44 34.37 -2.15
N ALA A 380 13.82 34.48 -0.88
CA ALA A 380 14.99 33.80 -0.33
C ALA A 380 14.87 32.27 -0.45
N VAL A 381 13.72 31.71 -0.04
CA VAL A 381 13.47 30.26 -0.14
C VAL A 381 13.47 29.78 -1.58
N ILE A 382 12.89 30.53 -2.51
CA ILE A 382 12.92 30.17 -3.95
C ILE A 382 14.35 30.16 -4.47
N GLY A 383 15.14 31.19 -4.15
CA GLY A 383 16.55 31.27 -4.55
C GLY A 383 17.37 30.11 -4.01
N GLU A 384 17.18 29.77 -2.73
CA GLU A 384 17.86 28.64 -2.09
C GLU A 384 17.44 27.29 -2.69
N LEU A 385 16.14 27.09 -2.95
CA LEU A 385 15.64 25.89 -3.63
C LEU A 385 16.27 25.70 -5.01
N LEU A 386 16.36 26.77 -5.82
CA LEU A 386 16.99 26.70 -7.14
C LEU A 386 18.47 26.31 -7.05
N VAL A 387 19.21 26.88 -6.08
CA VAL A 387 20.62 26.55 -5.85
C VAL A 387 20.77 25.08 -5.43
N LEU A 388 19.96 24.62 -4.48
CA LEU A 388 20.01 23.23 -4.00
C LEU A 388 19.66 22.23 -5.11
N ARG A 389 18.67 22.55 -5.95
CA ARG A 389 18.28 21.71 -7.11
C ARG A 389 19.37 21.68 -8.17
N ALA A 390 19.99 22.83 -8.48
CA ALA A 390 21.12 22.89 -9.41
C ALA A 390 22.35 22.10 -8.93
N GLN A 391 22.55 22.00 -7.62
CA GLN A 391 23.62 21.22 -6.99
C GLN A 391 23.28 19.72 -6.82
N GLY A 392 22.06 19.28 -7.19
CA GLY A 392 21.61 17.90 -6.98
C GLY A 392 21.35 17.54 -5.50
N ARG A 393 21.28 18.53 -4.61
CA ARG A 393 21.10 18.35 -3.15
C ARG A 393 19.62 18.19 -2.79
N GLY A 394 19.06 17.07 -3.25
CA GLY A 394 17.63 16.78 -3.18
C GLY A 394 17.05 16.80 -1.75
N GLY A 395 17.77 16.20 -0.80
CA GLY A 395 17.35 16.07 0.59
C GLY A 395 17.28 17.39 1.34
N GLU A 396 18.23 18.30 1.12
CA GLU A 396 18.22 19.61 1.79
C GLU A 396 17.11 20.51 1.26
N ALA A 397 16.86 20.48 -0.04
CA ALA A 397 15.71 21.17 -0.61
C ALA A 397 14.39 20.59 -0.08
N HIS A 398 14.32 19.29 0.23
CA HIS A 398 13.15 18.72 0.90
C HIS A 398 12.98 19.23 2.34
N VAL A 399 14.07 19.34 3.12
CA VAL A 399 14.04 19.95 4.47
C VAL A 399 13.50 21.39 4.39
N LEU A 400 14.01 22.18 3.44
CA LEU A 400 13.56 23.55 3.23
C LEU A 400 12.06 23.63 2.87
N LEU A 401 11.55 22.68 2.07
CA LEU A 401 10.11 22.58 1.79
C LEU A 401 9.29 22.18 3.02
N CYS A 402 9.80 21.30 3.87
CA CYS A 402 9.14 20.93 5.13
C CYS A 402 9.02 22.13 6.09
N GLU A 403 10.10 22.92 6.21
CA GLU A 403 10.11 24.15 6.99
C GLU A 403 9.10 25.17 6.44
N ALA A 404 9.07 25.34 5.12
CA ALA A 404 8.12 26.22 4.44
C ALA A 404 6.67 25.76 4.60
N ALA A 405 6.41 24.45 4.58
CA ALA A 405 5.07 23.89 4.84
C ALA A 405 4.57 24.21 6.25
N ALA A 406 5.47 24.31 7.24
CA ALA A 406 5.13 24.63 8.62
C ALA A 406 4.93 26.14 8.90
N TRP A 407 5.10 27.01 7.89
CA TRP A 407 4.87 28.45 8.01
C TRP A 407 3.40 28.79 8.34
N PRO A 408 3.12 30.03 8.79
CA PRO A 408 1.75 30.51 8.90
C PRO A 408 0.97 30.32 7.60
N ALA A 409 -0.20 29.68 7.67
CA ALA A 409 -0.98 29.24 6.51
C ALA A 409 -1.26 30.35 5.48
N GLY A 410 -1.46 31.59 5.93
CA GLY A 410 -1.68 32.74 5.05
C GLY A 410 -0.53 33.06 4.10
N ARG A 411 0.67 32.49 4.30
CA ARG A 411 1.83 32.64 3.39
C ARG A 411 1.85 31.61 2.25
N LEU A 412 1.13 30.50 2.39
CA LEU A 412 1.16 29.40 1.42
C LEU A 412 0.69 29.82 0.01
N PRO A 413 -0.38 30.62 -0.17
CA PRO A 413 -0.80 31.03 -1.51
C PRO A 413 0.25 31.85 -2.26
N ALA A 414 0.89 32.81 -1.58
CA ALA A 414 1.94 33.63 -2.17
C ALA A 414 3.19 32.80 -2.50
N LEU A 415 3.55 31.84 -1.65
CA LEU A 415 4.63 30.89 -1.93
C LEU A 415 4.32 30.01 -3.14
N ALA A 416 3.07 29.56 -3.28
CA ALA A 416 2.62 28.79 -4.44
C ALA A 416 2.77 29.57 -5.75
N ASP A 417 2.38 30.86 -5.75
CA ASP A 417 2.51 31.73 -6.92
C ASP A 417 3.98 31.92 -7.33
N GLU A 418 4.88 32.09 -6.36
CA GLU A 418 6.32 32.23 -6.59
C GLU A 418 6.97 30.93 -7.07
N LEU A 419 6.63 29.77 -6.47
CA LEU A 419 7.12 28.46 -6.91
C LEU A 419 6.69 28.16 -8.35
N VAL A 420 5.44 28.43 -8.70
CA VAL A 420 4.93 28.22 -10.07
C VAL A 420 5.64 29.15 -11.05
N ARG A 421 5.85 30.43 -10.71
CA ARG A 421 6.59 31.38 -11.55
C ARG A 421 8.06 30.97 -11.75
N ALA A 422 8.67 30.35 -10.76
CA ALA A 422 10.04 29.83 -10.83
C ALA A 422 10.14 28.47 -11.55
N GLY A 423 9.04 27.89 -12.04
CA GLY A 423 9.04 26.57 -12.69
C GLY A 423 9.15 25.38 -11.72
N LEU A 424 8.96 25.62 -10.42
CA LEU A 424 9.11 24.64 -9.34
C LEU A 424 7.77 23.98 -8.97
N ALA A 425 6.96 23.61 -9.96
CA ALA A 425 5.64 23.01 -9.75
C ALA A 425 5.71 21.66 -9.01
N ALA A 426 6.78 20.89 -9.23
CA ALA A 426 7.02 19.64 -8.51
C ALA A 426 7.31 19.86 -7.01
N ASP A 427 8.02 20.94 -6.68
CA ASP A 427 8.29 21.35 -5.30
C ASP A 427 7.01 21.84 -4.61
N TRP A 428 6.14 22.54 -5.33
CA TRP A 428 4.80 22.89 -4.82
C TRP A 428 3.96 21.65 -4.49
N ALA A 429 3.95 20.64 -5.37
CA ALA A 429 3.27 19.38 -5.10
C ALA A 429 3.85 18.65 -3.87
N THR A 430 5.17 18.70 -3.69
CA THR A 430 5.86 18.15 -2.51
C THR A 430 5.46 18.90 -1.24
N LEU A 431 5.43 20.24 -1.29
CA LEU A 431 5.04 21.07 -0.16
C LEU A 431 3.59 20.82 0.25
N LEU A 432 2.66 20.69 -0.70
CA LEU A 432 1.27 20.32 -0.40
C LEU A 432 1.17 18.96 0.31
N TRP A 433 2.01 17.99 -0.06
CA TRP A 433 2.06 16.69 0.59
C TRP A 433 2.54 16.79 2.04
N GLU A 434 3.55 17.63 2.31
CA GLU A 434 3.99 17.92 3.68
C GLU A 434 2.93 18.68 4.48
N ALA A 435 2.27 19.66 3.87
CA ALA A 435 1.18 20.40 4.48
C ALA A 435 -0.01 19.49 4.85
N ALA A 436 -0.26 18.44 4.05
CA ALA A 436 -1.29 17.43 4.34
C ALA A 436 -1.02 16.64 5.63
N SER A 437 0.26 16.52 6.00
CA SER A 437 0.74 15.78 7.16
C SER A 437 0.79 16.61 8.46
N LEU A 438 0.50 17.91 8.38
CA LEU A 438 0.43 18.79 9.55
C LEU A 438 -0.70 18.39 10.53
N PRO A 439 -0.65 18.81 11.81
CA PRO A 439 -1.75 18.63 12.75
C PRO A 439 -3.10 19.14 12.21
N PRO A 440 -4.24 18.58 12.65
CA PRO A 440 -5.57 18.84 12.06
C PRO A 440 -5.93 20.31 11.91
N GLU A 441 -5.60 21.13 12.91
CA GLU A 441 -5.86 22.57 12.93
C GLU A 441 -5.01 23.31 11.90
N ARG A 442 -3.74 22.90 11.74
CA ARG A 442 -2.82 23.49 10.77
C ARG A 442 -3.17 23.08 9.34
N LEU A 443 -3.61 21.84 9.13
CA LEU A 443 -4.17 21.39 7.86
C LEU A 443 -5.42 22.20 7.49
N ALA A 444 -6.34 22.38 8.43
CA ALA A 444 -7.55 23.17 8.24
C ALA A 444 -7.21 24.63 7.90
N ALA A 445 -6.24 25.24 8.60
CA ALA A 445 -5.78 26.59 8.31
C ALA A 445 -5.14 26.72 6.92
N ALA A 446 -4.31 25.74 6.50
CA ALA A 446 -3.70 25.71 5.18
C ALA A 446 -4.75 25.60 4.06
N ALA A 447 -5.72 24.70 4.23
CA ALA A 447 -6.84 24.57 3.28
C ALA A 447 -7.70 25.83 3.22
N ALA A 448 -8.00 26.46 4.36
CA ALA A 448 -8.71 27.73 4.42
C ALA A 448 -7.97 28.84 3.67
N ALA A 449 -6.68 29.01 3.91
CA ALA A 449 -5.86 30.02 3.26
C ALA A 449 -5.79 29.84 1.73
N LEU A 450 -5.65 28.59 1.25
CA LEU A 450 -5.67 28.29 -0.18
C LEU A 450 -7.06 28.55 -0.79
N GLY A 451 -8.12 28.18 -0.09
CA GLY A 451 -9.50 28.42 -0.51
C GLY A 451 -9.87 29.91 -0.54
N GLU A 452 -9.37 30.71 0.41
CA GLU A 452 -9.53 32.17 0.46
C GLU A 452 -8.80 32.87 -0.68
N ALA A 453 -7.61 32.39 -1.03
CA ALA A 453 -6.84 32.89 -2.16
C ALA A 453 -7.38 32.43 -3.54
N GLY A 454 -8.50 31.71 -3.60
CA GLY A 454 -9.08 31.21 -4.84
C GLY A 454 -8.35 30.01 -5.46
N ARG A 455 -7.35 29.45 -4.78
CA ARG A 455 -6.59 28.25 -5.21
C ARG A 455 -7.37 26.98 -4.85
N HIS A 456 -8.58 26.85 -5.38
CA HIS A 456 -9.50 25.75 -5.07
C HIS A 456 -8.96 24.37 -5.46
N GLY A 457 -8.22 24.27 -6.58
CA GLY A 457 -7.60 23.01 -7.00
C GLY A 457 -6.54 22.51 -6.03
N ASP A 458 -5.67 23.41 -5.54
CA ASP A 458 -4.66 23.09 -4.54
C ASP A 458 -5.30 22.74 -3.19
N CYS A 459 -6.32 23.50 -2.78
CA CYS A 459 -7.11 23.21 -1.59
C CYS A 459 -7.74 21.82 -1.65
N GLU A 460 -8.36 21.46 -2.77
CA GLU A 460 -8.97 20.13 -2.94
C GLU A 460 -7.90 19.02 -2.94
N ALA A 461 -6.75 19.25 -3.59
CA ALA A 461 -5.64 18.30 -3.57
C ALA A 461 -5.11 18.06 -2.14
N LEU A 462 -4.91 19.13 -1.37
CA LEU A 462 -4.48 19.08 0.03
C LEU A 462 -5.47 18.29 0.90
N LEU A 463 -6.76 18.60 0.81
CA LEU A 463 -7.81 17.92 1.59
C LEU A 463 -7.94 16.44 1.20
N ARG A 464 -7.77 16.12 -0.08
CA ARG A 464 -7.79 14.74 -0.57
C ARG A 464 -6.60 13.93 -0.06
N GLN A 465 -5.41 14.53 0.01
CA GLN A 465 -4.23 13.90 0.62
C GLN A 465 -4.43 13.68 2.12
N GLY A 466 -5.00 14.67 2.82
CA GLY A 466 -5.31 14.60 4.25
C GLY A 466 -6.42 13.60 4.62
N ALA A 467 -7.23 13.13 3.68
CA ALA A 467 -8.32 12.18 3.93
C ALA A 467 -7.87 10.78 4.39
N ALA A 468 -6.57 10.45 4.21
CA ALA A 468 -5.96 9.21 4.67
C ALA A 468 -5.62 9.20 6.17
N ARG A 469 -5.98 10.25 6.92
CA ARG A 469 -5.78 10.34 8.37
C ARG A 469 -6.80 9.49 9.16
N PRO A 470 -6.51 9.16 10.43
CA PRO A 470 -7.48 8.52 11.32
C PRO A 470 -8.78 9.33 11.44
N ALA A 471 -9.90 8.65 11.65
CA ALA A 471 -11.21 9.30 11.79
C ALA A 471 -11.29 10.33 12.94
N ALA A 472 -10.37 10.27 13.92
CA ALA A 472 -10.24 11.29 14.96
C ALA A 472 -9.78 12.63 14.42
N GLU A 473 -8.64 12.60 13.74
CA GLU A 473 -8.00 13.78 13.14
C GLU A 473 -8.85 14.37 12.01
N ILE A 474 -9.58 13.54 11.26
CA ILE A 474 -10.53 14.02 10.25
C ILE A 474 -11.68 14.79 10.90
N ALA A 475 -12.18 14.35 12.05
CA ALA A 475 -13.23 15.07 12.78
C ALA A 475 -12.73 16.44 13.23
N GLU A 476 -11.54 16.47 13.84
CA GLU A 476 -10.91 17.70 14.33
C GLU A 476 -10.67 18.69 13.18
N ALA A 477 -10.11 18.24 12.06
CA ALA A 477 -9.90 19.08 10.88
C ALA A 477 -11.23 19.58 10.28
N ALA A 478 -12.25 18.74 10.16
CA ALA A 478 -13.55 19.12 9.61
C ALA A 478 -14.28 20.14 10.51
N LEU A 479 -14.22 19.96 11.83
CA LEU A 479 -14.77 20.90 12.80
C LEU A 479 -13.99 22.21 12.83
N ALA A 480 -12.65 22.17 12.72
CA ALA A 480 -11.82 23.37 12.60
C ALA A 480 -12.16 24.17 11.33
N LEU A 481 -12.33 23.52 10.18
CA LEU A 481 -12.79 24.17 8.95
C LEU A 481 -14.18 24.81 9.14
N ALA A 482 -15.11 24.07 9.74
CA ALA A 482 -16.46 24.57 10.01
C ALA A 482 -16.47 25.78 10.97
N GLY A 483 -15.66 25.75 12.02
CA GLY A 483 -15.50 26.85 12.97
C GLY A 483 -14.94 28.13 12.33
N ASN A 484 -14.17 27.99 11.25
CA ASN A 484 -13.67 29.11 10.44
C ASN A 484 -14.62 29.48 9.28
N GLY A 485 -15.87 28.98 9.25
CA GLY A 485 -16.84 29.27 8.19
C GLY A 485 -16.56 28.56 6.85
N ARG A 486 -15.52 27.72 6.77
CA ARG A 486 -15.07 26.99 5.58
C ARG A 486 -15.87 25.69 5.37
N THR A 487 -17.20 25.83 5.28
CA THR A 487 -18.12 24.67 5.18
C THR A 487 -17.91 23.88 3.89
N ARG A 488 -17.56 24.55 2.80
CA ARG A 488 -17.27 23.90 1.51
C ARG A 488 -16.05 23.00 1.59
N GLU A 489 -14.99 23.46 2.24
CA GLU A 489 -13.77 22.72 2.48
C GLU A 489 -14.00 21.54 3.44
N ALA A 490 -14.81 21.75 4.48
CA ALA A 490 -15.21 20.65 5.36
C ALA A 490 -15.98 19.56 4.61
N ASP A 491 -16.95 19.93 3.77
CA ASP A 491 -17.70 18.98 2.94
C ASP A 491 -16.78 18.29 1.92
N ALA A 492 -15.79 18.99 1.35
CA ALA A 492 -14.79 18.41 0.44
C ALA A 492 -13.89 17.38 1.15
N LEU A 493 -13.44 17.67 2.39
CA LEU A 493 -12.67 16.73 3.21
C LEU A 493 -13.49 15.46 3.53
N LEU A 494 -14.75 15.64 3.94
CA LEU A 494 -15.65 14.52 4.24
C LEU A 494 -15.98 13.71 2.97
N GLY A 495 -16.16 14.37 1.83
CA GLY A 495 -16.32 13.72 0.52
C GLY A 495 -15.11 12.87 0.15
N ALA A 496 -13.90 13.44 0.29
CA ALA A 496 -12.66 12.72 0.05
C ALA A 496 -12.51 11.53 1.02
N PHE A 497 -12.86 11.69 2.29
CA PHE A 497 -12.84 10.63 3.30
C PHE A 497 -13.78 9.48 2.92
N VAL A 498 -15.06 9.76 2.62
CA VAL A 498 -16.04 8.73 2.24
C VAL A 498 -15.58 7.98 0.97
N LYS A 499 -14.92 8.67 0.03
CA LYS A 499 -14.43 8.05 -1.21
C LYS A 499 -13.33 7.01 -0.97
N VAL A 500 -12.48 7.19 0.05
CA VAL A 500 -11.29 6.34 0.28
C VAL A 500 -11.43 5.42 1.49
N ARG A 501 -12.51 5.53 2.25
CA ARG A 501 -12.74 4.82 3.51
C ARG A 501 -13.96 3.91 3.47
N THR A 502 -13.97 2.96 4.38
CA THR A 502 -15.09 2.03 4.58
C THR A 502 -16.30 2.72 5.23
N ALA A 503 -17.49 2.16 5.04
CA ALA A 503 -18.70 2.64 5.70
C ALA A 503 -18.58 2.60 7.23
N GLU A 504 -17.89 1.60 7.78
CA GLU A 504 -17.63 1.46 9.21
C GLU A 504 -16.72 2.57 9.75
N GLU A 505 -15.73 3.03 8.98
CA GLU A 505 -14.91 4.19 9.32
C GLU A 505 -15.71 5.49 9.32
N ALA A 506 -16.60 5.67 8.35
CA ALA A 506 -17.53 6.79 8.30
C ALA A 506 -18.51 6.78 9.49
N VAL A 507 -18.97 5.60 9.93
CA VAL A 507 -19.75 5.48 11.17
C VAL A 507 -18.94 5.87 12.41
N ARG A 508 -17.66 5.48 12.50
CA ARG A 508 -16.79 5.90 13.62
C ARG A 508 -16.60 7.41 13.66
N LEU A 509 -16.52 8.06 12.51
CA LEU A 509 -16.49 9.51 12.39
C LEU A 509 -17.84 10.13 12.81
N ALA A 510 -18.95 9.59 12.30
CA ALA A 510 -20.30 10.03 12.64
C ALA A 510 -20.60 9.98 14.15
N ARG A 511 -20.06 8.99 14.87
CA ARG A 511 -20.27 8.85 16.33
C ARG A 511 -19.67 9.98 17.17
N ARG A 512 -18.72 10.77 16.64
CA ARG A 512 -18.09 11.87 17.39
C ARG A 512 -19.04 13.05 17.60
N ASP A 513 -19.76 13.42 16.55
CA ASP A 513 -20.85 14.38 16.58
C ASP A 513 -21.93 13.92 15.58
N PRO A 514 -22.89 13.11 16.04
CA PRO A 514 -23.89 12.52 15.15
C PRO A 514 -24.77 13.55 14.45
N GLN A 515 -25.02 14.70 15.08
CA GLN A 515 -25.88 15.74 14.52
C GLN A 515 -25.16 16.49 13.40
N TRP A 516 -23.84 16.70 13.54
CA TRP A 516 -23.06 17.43 12.56
C TRP A 516 -22.54 16.54 11.41
N PHE A 517 -21.99 15.36 11.73
CA PHE A 517 -21.31 14.50 10.75
C PHE A 517 -22.27 13.63 9.93
N THR A 518 -23.28 13.00 10.55
CA THR A 518 -24.20 12.07 9.85
C THR A 518 -24.83 12.68 8.60
N PRO A 519 -25.48 13.87 8.64
CA PRO A 519 -26.10 14.44 7.44
C PRO A 519 -25.06 14.80 6.36
N ARG A 520 -23.83 15.19 6.74
CA ARG A 520 -22.76 15.52 5.79
C ARG A 520 -22.19 14.27 5.13
N LEU A 521 -21.96 13.21 5.89
CA LEU A 521 -21.46 11.94 5.38
C LEU A 521 -22.47 11.26 4.45
N LEU A 522 -23.77 11.33 4.76
CA LEU A 522 -24.82 10.82 3.89
C LEU A 522 -24.90 11.57 2.55
N ARG A 523 -24.82 12.92 2.58
CA ARG A 523 -24.77 13.76 1.36
C ARG A 523 -23.51 13.46 0.54
N ALA A 524 -22.36 13.32 1.21
CA ALA A 524 -21.09 12.96 0.55
C ALA A 524 -21.17 11.57 -0.11
N ALA A 525 -21.74 10.58 0.58
CA ALA A 525 -21.92 9.24 0.04
C ALA A 525 -22.89 9.23 -1.15
N GLU A 526 -23.98 10.00 -1.07
CA GLU A 526 -24.96 10.16 -2.16
C GLU A 526 -24.34 10.80 -3.41
N ALA A 527 -23.53 11.85 -3.23
CA ALA A 527 -22.82 12.51 -4.32
C ALA A 527 -21.79 11.59 -5.01
N LEU A 528 -21.29 10.55 -4.32
CA LEU A 528 -20.36 9.57 -4.87
C LEU A 528 -21.09 8.46 -5.65
N SER A 529 -22.02 7.75 -4.99
CA SER A 529 -22.91 6.80 -5.66
C SER A 529 -24.04 6.30 -4.76
N ALA A 530 -25.13 5.83 -5.38
CA ALA A 530 -26.22 5.16 -4.67
C ALA A 530 -25.77 3.91 -3.89
N ALA A 531 -24.65 3.27 -4.28
CA ALA A 531 -24.07 2.16 -3.53
C ALA A 531 -23.45 2.65 -2.20
N HIS A 532 -22.56 3.64 -2.24
CA HIS A 532 -21.95 4.22 -1.04
C HIS A 532 -22.99 4.75 -0.06
N HIS A 533 -24.04 5.41 -0.57
CA HIS A 533 -25.14 5.89 0.26
C HIS A 533 -25.87 4.74 0.97
N ARG A 534 -26.24 3.68 0.25
CA ARG A 534 -26.90 2.50 0.86
C ARG A 534 -26.01 1.81 1.89
N ASP A 535 -24.73 1.67 1.60
CA ASP A 535 -23.76 1.01 2.50
C ASP A 535 -23.58 1.81 3.79
N LEU A 536 -23.45 3.14 3.70
CA LEU A 536 -23.35 4.01 4.87
C LEU A 536 -24.64 4.00 5.70
N VAL A 537 -25.80 4.08 5.04
CA VAL A 537 -27.10 3.99 5.73
C VAL A 537 -27.26 2.64 6.42
N HIS A 538 -26.83 1.54 5.79
CA HIS A 538 -26.85 0.22 6.39
C HIS A 538 -25.92 0.13 7.59
N ALA A 539 -24.67 0.59 7.45
CA ALA A 539 -23.69 0.60 8.52
C ALA A 539 -24.16 1.45 9.72
N LEU A 540 -24.75 2.63 9.50
CA LEU A 540 -25.34 3.46 10.55
C LEU A 540 -26.49 2.75 11.28
N ARG A 541 -27.35 2.01 10.55
CA ARG A 541 -28.44 1.22 11.15
C ARG A 541 -27.92 0.07 12.00
N VAL A 542 -26.93 -0.68 11.50
CA VAL A 542 -26.31 -1.81 12.20
C VAL A 542 -25.56 -1.35 13.45
N ALA A 543 -24.89 -0.21 13.35
CA ALA A 543 -24.05 0.33 14.40
C ALA A 543 -24.80 0.81 15.64
N LYS A 544 -26.14 0.86 15.61
CA LYS A 544 -27.08 1.47 16.58
C LYS A 544 -26.59 2.84 17.10
N PRO A 545 -27.25 3.96 16.79
CA PRO A 545 -26.90 5.22 17.45
C PRO A 545 -27.04 5.03 18.98
N PRO A 546 -26.13 5.61 19.80
CA PRO A 546 -26.40 5.71 21.22
C PRO A 546 -27.73 6.44 21.38
N VAL A 547 -28.67 5.79 22.06
CA VAL A 547 -29.93 6.40 22.47
C VAL A 547 -29.53 7.62 23.32
N GLN A 548 -29.96 8.81 22.89
CA GLN A 548 -29.81 10.05 23.67
C GLN A 548 -30.58 9.95 24.98
#